data_AF-A0A1I0D939-F1
#
_entry.id   AF-A0A1I0D939-F1
#
_cell.length_a   1.000
_cell.length_b   1.000
_cell.length_c   1.000
_cell.angle_alpha   90.00
_cell.angle_beta   90.00
_cell.angle_gamma   90.00
#
_symmetry.space_group_name_H-M   'P 1'
#
loop_
_entity.id
_entity.type
_entity.pdbx_description
1 polymer ?
#
loop_
_entity_poly.entity_id
_entity_poly.type
_entity_poly.pdbx_seq_one_letter_code
_entity_poly.pdbx_strand_id
1 'polypeptide(L)'
;MAARNLATSLKCRNNIRPMDRYDRLPPELRRWITTAALPWSASSVLRLWSRLHRETGGDVAAMTAGLDQAERRMLDRDRKAIWGADYPNAATGTGRAVTARNRLASFAE
;
A
#
# COMPACT_ATOMS: atom_id res chain seq x y z
N MET A 1 34.80 -25.39 -2.04
CA MET A 1 34.08 -24.49 -1.12
C MET A 1 32.59 -24.80 -1.22
N ALA A 2 31.99 -25.29 -0.14
CA ALA A 2 30.65 -25.86 -0.10
C ALA A 2 29.58 -24.89 -0.66
N ALA A 3 28.72 -25.42 -1.53
CA ALA A 3 27.58 -24.69 -2.05
C ALA A 3 26.67 -24.30 -0.88
N ARG A 4 26.63 -22.99 -0.58
CA ARG A 4 25.73 -22.39 0.40
C ARG A 4 24.29 -22.78 0.04
N ASN A 5 23.46 -23.08 1.03
CA ASN A 5 22.03 -23.44 0.93
C ASN A 5 21.20 -22.34 0.20
N LEU A 6 21.39 -22.20 -1.11
CA LEU A 6 20.74 -21.25 -2.00
C LEU A 6 20.35 -21.96 -3.32
N ALA A 7 20.02 -23.24 -3.24
CA ALA A 7 19.45 -23.99 -4.36
C ALA A 7 17.98 -23.60 -4.53
N THR A 8 17.74 -22.40 -5.05
CA THR A 8 16.41 -21.98 -5.51
C THR A 8 16.42 -21.90 -7.03
N SER A 9 15.40 -22.49 -7.65
CA SER A 9 15.14 -22.36 -9.10
C SER A 9 14.51 -21.01 -9.45
N LEU A 10 14.24 -20.16 -8.46
CA LEU A 10 13.66 -18.85 -8.68
C LEU A 10 14.70 -17.90 -9.29
N LYS A 11 14.31 -17.26 -10.40
CA LYS A 11 15.13 -16.23 -11.05
C LYS A 11 15.36 -15.07 -10.08
N CYS A 12 16.62 -14.85 -9.70
CA CYS A 12 17.01 -13.64 -8.96
C CYS A 12 16.56 -12.41 -9.77
N ARG A 13 15.73 -11.56 -9.15
CA ARG A 13 15.36 -10.27 -9.75
C ARG A 13 16.61 -9.40 -9.76
N ASN A 14 17.16 -9.15 -10.95
CA ASN A 14 18.29 -8.25 -11.14
C ASN A 14 17.83 -6.78 -11.02
N ASN A 15 17.31 -6.40 -9.85
CA ASN A 15 17.12 -4.99 -9.52
C ASN A 15 18.36 -4.56 -8.73
N ILE A 16 19.29 -3.93 -9.43
CA ILE A 16 20.59 -3.51 -8.88
C ILE A 16 20.39 -2.52 -7.72
N ARG A 17 19.26 -1.77 -7.67
CA ARG A 17 18.97 -0.77 -6.63
C ARG A 17 17.48 -0.76 -6.24
N PRO A 18 17.05 -1.69 -5.38
CA PRO A 18 15.66 -1.76 -4.95
C PRO A 18 15.18 -0.52 -4.17
N MET A 19 16.09 0.20 -3.49
CA MET A 19 15.78 1.36 -2.66
C MET A 19 15.87 2.72 -3.37
N ASP A 20 16.45 2.77 -4.58
CA ASP A 20 16.76 4.02 -5.30
C ASP A 20 15.54 4.94 -5.48
N ARG A 21 14.35 4.36 -5.68
CA ARG A 21 13.12 5.13 -5.85
C ARG A 21 12.65 5.79 -4.56
N TYR A 22 12.83 5.10 -3.43
CA TYR A 22 12.48 5.61 -2.12
C TYR A 22 13.47 6.72 -1.69
N ASP A 23 14.75 6.52 -1.99
CA ASP A 23 15.81 7.45 -1.63
C ASP A 23 15.72 8.78 -2.40
N ARG A 24 15.12 8.78 -3.60
CA ARG A 24 14.86 9.98 -4.41
C ARG A 24 13.59 10.75 -4.02
N LEU A 25 12.83 10.29 -3.04
CA LEU A 25 11.59 10.97 -2.65
C LEU A 25 11.87 12.27 -1.88
N PRO A 26 11.01 13.30 -2.04
CA PRO A 26 11.07 14.50 -1.21
C PRO A 26 10.99 14.17 0.29
N PRO A 27 11.69 14.93 1.16
CA PRO A 27 11.76 14.62 2.59
C PRO A 27 10.39 14.59 3.28
N GLU A 28 9.50 15.52 2.94
CA GLU A 28 8.13 15.56 3.48
C GLU A 28 7.32 14.33 3.06
N LEU A 29 7.48 13.89 1.82
CA LEU A 29 6.83 12.70 1.32
C LEU A 29 7.35 11.42 2.02
N ARG A 30 8.66 11.38 2.30
CA ARG A 30 9.26 10.28 3.07
C ARG A 30 8.69 10.21 4.48
N ARG A 31 8.55 11.36 5.17
CA ARG A 31 7.94 11.43 6.51
C ARG A 31 6.51 10.89 6.47
N TRP A 32 5.71 11.33 5.50
CA TRP A 32 4.34 10.84 5.37
C TRP A 32 4.28 9.32 5.14
N ILE A 33 5.13 8.77 4.28
CA ILE A 33 5.17 7.31 4.04
C ILE A 33 5.51 6.55 5.33
N THR A 34 6.42 7.06 6.15
CA THR A 34 6.79 6.39 7.41
C THR A 34 5.66 6.34 8.43
N THR A 35 4.69 7.26 8.33
CA THR A 35 3.52 7.33 9.22
C THR A 35 2.26 6.71 8.63
N ALA A 36 2.26 6.39 7.33
CA ALA A 36 1.12 5.82 6.64
C ALA A 36 0.79 4.41 7.16
N ALA A 37 -0.50 4.10 7.25
CA ALA A 37 -1.00 2.81 7.71
C ALA A 37 -0.89 1.72 6.62
N LEU A 38 -0.96 2.10 5.35
CA LEU A 38 -0.81 1.17 4.23
C LEU A 38 0.66 1.01 3.78
N PRO A 39 1.07 -0.20 3.35
CA PRO A 39 2.36 -0.43 2.71
C PRO A 39 2.36 0.09 1.27
N TRP A 40 2.37 1.42 1.11
CA TRP A 40 2.39 2.07 -0.18
C TRP A 40 3.70 1.84 -0.94
N SER A 41 3.61 1.71 -2.27
CA SER A 41 4.81 1.73 -3.12
C SER A 41 5.28 3.17 -3.40
N ALA A 42 6.61 3.40 -3.35
CA ALA A 42 7.22 4.72 -3.58
C ALA A 42 6.76 5.38 -4.89
N SER A 43 6.57 4.59 -5.96
CA SER A 43 6.11 5.09 -7.25
C SER A 43 4.66 5.56 -7.26
N SER A 44 3.77 4.88 -6.53
CA SER A 44 2.35 5.28 -6.45
C SER A 44 2.21 6.60 -5.68
N VAL A 45 2.90 6.69 -4.55
CA VAL A 45 2.89 7.87 -3.69
C VAL A 45 3.48 9.08 -4.40
N LEU A 46 4.59 8.91 -5.12
CA LEU A 46 5.19 9.99 -5.92
C LEU A 46 4.23 10.50 -7.00
N ARG A 47 3.50 9.61 -7.69
CA ARG A 47 2.49 10.01 -8.69
C ARG A 47 1.38 10.85 -8.07
N LEU A 48 0.88 10.44 -6.90
CA LEU A 48 -0.16 11.16 -6.20
C LEU A 48 0.34 12.52 -5.68
N TRP A 49 1.56 12.55 -5.13
CA TRP A 49 2.24 13.77 -4.69
C TRP A 49 2.42 14.78 -5.82
N SER A 50 2.92 14.35 -6.99
CA SER A 50 3.06 15.23 -8.16
C SER A 50 1.72 15.78 -8.66
N ARG A 51 0.65 14.98 -8.57
CA ARG A 51 -0.70 15.45 -8.91
C ARG A 51 -1.17 16.52 -7.93
N LEU A 52 -1.08 16.25 -6.63
CA LEU A 52 -1.49 17.19 -5.58
C LEU A 52 -0.65 18.48 -5.64
N HIS A 53 0.65 18.37 -5.91
CA HIS A 53 1.52 19.55 -6.09
C HIS A 53 1.01 20.49 -7.19
N ARG A 54 0.47 19.94 -8.28
CA ARG A 54 -0.11 20.73 -9.37
C ARG A 54 -1.47 21.33 -9.00
N GLU A 55 -2.27 20.62 -8.20
CA GLU A 55 -3.60 21.07 -7.78
C GLU A 55 -3.53 22.14 -6.68
N THR A 56 -2.56 22.05 -5.76
CA THR A 56 -2.47 22.93 -4.59
C THR A 56 -1.35 23.97 -4.65
N GLY A 57 -0.58 23.99 -5.74
CA GLY A 57 0.47 24.99 -5.95
C GLY A 57 1.67 24.87 -5.00
N GLY A 58 1.90 23.69 -4.42
CA GLY A 58 3.05 23.42 -3.54
C GLY A 58 2.81 23.66 -2.05
N ASP A 59 1.57 23.87 -1.60
CA ASP A 59 1.26 23.84 -0.17
C ASP A 59 1.36 22.40 0.40
N VAL A 60 2.39 22.19 1.20
CA VAL A 60 2.73 20.89 1.82
C VAL A 60 1.60 20.37 2.72
N ALA A 61 0.89 21.26 3.43
CA ALA A 61 -0.15 20.84 4.36
C ALA A 61 -1.36 20.25 3.61
N ALA A 62 -1.83 20.96 2.58
CA ALA A 62 -2.92 20.49 1.75
C ALA A 62 -2.55 19.26 0.91
N MET A 63 -1.30 19.15 0.46
CA MET A 63 -0.80 17.95 -0.21
C MET A 63 -0.82 16.74 0.73
N THR A 64 -0.36 16.89 1.98
CA THR A 64 -0.41 15.83 3.00
C THR A 64 -1.85 15.41 3.30
N ALA A 65 -2.77 16.37 3.43
CA ALA A 65 -4.20 16.08 3.64
C ALA A 65 -4.84 15.33 2.45
N GLY A 66 -4.42 15.65 1.23
CA GLY A 66 -4.84 14.92 0.02
C GLY A 66 -4.35 13.48 -0.01
N LEU A 67 -3.13 13.22 0.47
CA LEU A 67 -2.60 11.87 0.62
C LEU A 67 -3.38 11.06 1.68
N ASP A 68 -3.67 11.65 2.84
CA ASP A 68 -4.49 11.01 3.88
C ASP A 68 -5.89 10.66 3.37
N GLN A 69 -6.49 11.52 2.55
CA GLN A 69 -7.79 11.22 1.94
C GLN A 69 -7.71 10.03 0.99
N ALA A 70 -6.64 9.92 0.20
CA ALA A 70 -6.44 8.78 -0.68
C ALA A 70 -6.22 7.48 0.11
N GLU A 71 -5.48 7.54 1.22
CA GLU A 71 -5.31 6.42 2.14
C GLU A 71 -6.64 5.95 2.71
N ARG A 72 -7.45 6.87 3.26
CA ARG A 72 -8.78 6.54 3.79
C ARG A 72 -9.69 5.88 2.76
N ARG A 73 -9.64 6.32 1.49
CA ARG A 73 -10.41 5.71 0.40
C ARG A 73 -9.96 4.28 0.11
N MET A 74 -8.65 4.01 0.16
CA MET A 74 -8.14 2.65 0.01
C MET A 74 -8.52 1.77 1.19
N LEU A 75 -8.36 2.27 2.42
CA LEU A 75 -8.80 1.57 3.63
C LEU A 75 -10.30 1.24 3.59
N ASP A 76 -11.16 2.15 3.12
CA ASP A 76 -12.59 1.88 3.02
C ASP A 76 -12.91 0.77 2.02
N ARG A 77 -12.18 0.74 0.90
CA ARG A 77 -12.32 -0.30 -0.12
C ARG A 77 -11.87 -1.66 0.43
N ASP A 78 -10.70 -1.70 1.05
CA ASP A 78 -10.12 -2.93 1.58
C ASP A 78 -10.92 -3.44 2.78
N ARG A 79 -11.42 -2.55 3.64
CA ARG A 79 -12.32 -2.87 4.75
C ARG A 79 -13.53 -3.68 4.28
N LYS A 80 -14.22 -3.20 3.24
CA LYS A 80 -15.37 -3.87 2.65
C LYS A 80 -15.00 -5.23 2.04
N ALA A 81 -13.83 -5.33 1.41
CA ALA A 81 -13.38 -6.55 0.76
C ALA A 81 -12.90 -7.63 1.75
N ILE A 82 -12.18 -7.23 2.81
CA ILE A 82 -11.56 -8.14 3.77
C ILE A 82 -12.54 -8.55 4.86
N TRP A 83 -13.29 -7.58 5.41
CA TRP A 83 -14.14 -7.79 6.59
C TRP A 83 -15.64 -7.72 6.28
N GLY A 84 -16.02 -7.40 5.04
CA GLY A 84 -17.41 -7.25 4.63
C GLY A 84 -17.98 -5.86 4.91
N ALA A 85 -19.16 -5.57 4.35
CA ALA A 85 -19.82 -4.27 4.46
C ALA A 85 -20.27 -3.92 5.88
N ASP A 86 -20.37 -4.92 6.76
CA ASP A 86 -20.88 -4.81 8.14
C ASP A 86 -19.79 -4.53 9.19
N TYR A 87 -18.51 -4.52 8.81
CA TYR A 87 -17.42 -4.06 9.68
C TYR A 87 -17.40 -2.53 9.72
N PRO A 88 -17.22 -1.83 10.87
CA PRO A 88 -16.82 -2.30 12.21
C PRO A 88 -18.00 -2.65 13.16
N ASN A 89 -19.23 -2.57 12.67
CA ASN A 89 -20.48 -2.71 13.42
C ASN A 89 -20.98 -4.16 13.60
N ALA A 90 -20.23 -5.16 13.12
CA ALA A 90 -20.48 -6.59 13.33
C ALA A 90 -20.53 -7.02 14.81
N ALA A 91 -20.13 -6.14 15.75
CA ALA A 91 -20.16 -6.43 17.19
C ALA A 91 -21.57 -6.45 17.82
N THR A 92 -22.63 -6.11 17.09
CA THR A 92 -24.03 -6.25 17.56
C THR A 92 -24.80 -7.25 16.71
N GLY A 93 -24.26 -8.46 16.59
CA GLY A 93 -24.95 -9.56 15.94
C GLY A 93 -24.47 -10.89 16.51
N THR A 94 -25.16 -11.36 17.55
CA THR A 94 -25.16 -12.75 18.04
C THR A 94 -24.89 -13.76 16.92
N GLY A 95 -23.88 -14.60 17.14
CA GLY A 95 -23.18 -15.31 16.08
C GLY A 95 -24.03 -16.09 15.07
N ARG A 96 -23.56 -16.08 13.82
CA ARG A 96 -23.79 -17.18 12.88
C ARG A 96 -22.73 -17.21 11.76
N ALA A 97 -22.06 -18.36 11.70
CA ALA A 97 -21.38 -18.98 10.57
C ALA A 97 -20.35 -18.14 9.78
N VAL A 98 -19.09 -18.25 10.24
CA VAL A 98 -17.92 -18.23 9.36
C VAL A 98 -18.16 -19.21 8.21
N THR A 99 -18.48 -18.69 7.03
CA THR A 99 -18.34 -19.44 5.78
C THR A 99 -17.17 -18.84 5.04
N ALA A 100 -16.05 -19.58 5.09
CA ALA A 100 -14.89 -19.33 4.27
C ALA A 100 -15.24 -19.35 2.78
N ARG A 101 -14.66 -18.42 2.02
CA ARG A 101 -14.01 -18.79 0.75
C ARG A 101 -12.92 -17.79 0.39
N ASN A 102 -11.71 -18.20 0.74
CA ASN A 102 -10.47 -17.89 0.06
C ASN A 102 -10.61 -18.11 -1.46
N ARG A 103 -10.20 -17.12 -2.27
CA ARG A 103 -9.56 -17.40 -3.56
C ARG A 103 -8.65 -16.26 -3.98
N LEU A 104 -7.39 -16.41 -3.60
CA LEU A 104 -6.24 -15.97 -4.41
C LEU A 104 -6.35 -16.60 -5.82
N ALA A 105 -6.44 -15.75 -6.84
CA ALA A 105 -6.26 -16.02 -8.27
C ALA A 105 -6.41 -14.64 -8.96
N SER A 106 -5.61 -14.13 -9.88
CA SER A 106 -4.45 -14.60 -10.62
C SER A 106 -3.85 -13.35 -11.27
N PHE A 107 -2.53 -13.21 -11.30
CA PHE A 107 -1.86 -12.27 -12.21
C PHE A 107 -1.03 -13.09 -13.21
N ALA A 108 -1.61 -13.27 -14.40
CA ALA A 108 -0.97 -13.74 -15.62
C ALA A 108 -1.82 -13.20 -16.78
N GLU A 109 -1.33 -12.18 -17.48
CA GLU A 109 -0.90 -12.26 -18.89
C GLU A 109 -0.06 -11.02 -19.24
#